data_AF-N9GE57-F1
#
_entry.id   AF-N9GE57-F1
#
_cell.length_a   1.000
_cell.length_b   1.000
_cell.length_c   1.000
_cell.angle_alpha   90.00
_cell.angle_beta   90.00
_cell.angle_gamma   90.00
#
_symmetry.space_group_name_H-M   'P 1'
#
loop_
_entity.id
_entity.type
_entity.pdbx_description
1 polymer ?
#
loop_
_entity_poly.entity_id
_entity_poly.type
_entity_poly.pdbx_seq_one_letter_code
_entity_poly.pdbx_strand_id
1 'polypeptide(L)'
;MNSTADELQLIEKIKASYQDVISDLPPTEVLPRHVKFSEYCQEQRHFLDALLKAHSALSLSCQLIDSKQQAVSLSSEQLEQFNSTTHLDWSLRSLSFDLTHAAIFISLCFQDDLKQMVEEHRPPRKPILSFKNLAILLISCCMLGISLYLFNQAPEWLVFIIFAVGFLGLCMLYDSIKDYVQYNKVKDDPLKTLIVAGYFAEHLEDYATQTLILDKNSNE
;
A
#
# COMPACT_ATOMS: atom_id res chain seq x y z
N MET A 1 -9.06 16.32 -8.77
CA MET A 1 -10.03 15.34 -8.25
C MET A 1 -10.44 15.83 -6.88
N ASN A 2 -11.73 15.88 -6.55
CA ASN A 2 -12.15 16.23 -5.19
C ASN A 2 -11.81 15.03 -4.29
N SER A 3 -10.89 15.23 -3.34
CA SER A 3 -10.55 14.21 -2.35
C SER A 3 -11.80 13.77 -1.59
N THR A 4 -11.98 12.46 -1.41
CA THR A 4 -13.10 11.93 -0.64
C THR A 4 -12.87 12.19 0.86
N ALA A 5 -13.94 12.19 1.66
CA ALA A 5 -13.82 12.44 3.11
C ALA A 5 -12.89 11.41 3.79
N ASP A 6 -12.90 10.16 3.32
CA ASP A 6 -12.06 9.08 3.83
C ASP A 6 -10.58 9.26 3.45
N GLU A 7 -10.29 9.86 2.28
CA GLU A 7 -8.93 10.17 1.83
C GLU A 7 -8.28 11.20 2.74
N LEU A 8 -9.01 12.28 3.06
CA LEU A 8 -8.55 13.31 3.97
C LEU A 8 -8.34 12.75 5.39
N GLN A 9 -9.20 11.85 5.86
CA GLN A 9 -9.02 11.20 7.16
C GLN A 9 -7.75 10.34 7.21
N LEU A 10 -7.47 9.58 6.15
CA LEU A 10 -6.26 8.76 6.08
C LEU A 10 -5.00 9.63 6.00
N ILE A 11 -5.01 10.71 5.23
CA ILE A 11 -3.91 11.68 5.17
C ILE A 11 -3.62 12.23 6.57
N GLU A 12 -4.63 12.68 7.31
CA GLU A 12 -4.43 13.23 8.65
C GLU A 12 -3.97 12.17 9.66
N LYS A 13 -4.44 10.92 9.53
CA LYS A 13 -3.98 9.79 10.35
C LYS A 13 -2.49 9.49 10.10
N ILE A 14 -2.07 9.48 8.84
CA ILE A 14 -0.66 9.28 8.46
C ILE A 14 0.20 10.45 8.99
N LYS A 15 -0.23 11.70 8.80
CA LYS A 15 0.46 12.88 9.33
C LYS A 15 0.58 12.86 10.85
N ALA A 16 -0.48 12.47 11.57
CA ALA A 16 -0.44 12.35 13.02
C ALA A 16 0.59 11.32 13.47
N SER A 17 0.60 10.14 12.85
CA SER A 17 1.61 9.11 13.15
C SER A 17 3.03 9.58 12.83
N TYR A 18 3.22 10.38 11.77
CA TYR A 18 4.51 10.96 11.43
C TYR A 18 4.92 12.06 12.43
N GLN A 19 3.96 12.87 12.87
CA GLN A 19 4.16 13.93 13.85
C GLN A 19 4.57 13.37 15.21
N ASP A 20 4.09 12.20 15.60
CA ASP A 20 4.52 11.52 16.83
C ASP A 20 6.03 11.24 16.79
N VAL A 21 6.54 10.75 15.65
CA VAL A 21 8.00 10.51 15.44
C VAL A 21 8.79 11.82 15.46
N ILE A 22 8.25 12.89 14.86
CA ILE A 22 8.88 14.21 14.88
C ILE A 22 8.91 14.80 16.29
N SER A 23 7.88 14.55 17.10
CA SER A 23 7.77 15.11 18.45
C SER A 23 8.83 14.57 19.41
N ASP A 24 9.40 13.40 19.10
CA ASP A 24 10.54 12.82 19.83
C ASP A 24 11.90 13.44 19.43
N LEU A 25 11.94 14.26 18.36
CA LEU A 25 13.16 14.94 17.91
C LEU A 25 13.44 16.22 18.72
N PRO A 26 14.71 16.65 18.80
CA PRO A 26 15.05 17.97 19.29
C PRO A 26 14.47 19.07 18.36
N PRO A 27 14.40 20.33 18.83
CA PRO A 27 13.87 21.45 18.06
C PRO A 27 14.47 21.52 16.64
N THR A 28 13.61 21.75 15.65
CA THR A 28 14.01 21.84 14.25
C THR A 28 14.98 22.99 14.04
N GLU A 29 16.16 22.67 13.50
CA GLU A 29 17.20 23.64 13.17
C GLU A 29 17.50 23.64 11.67
N VAL A 30 17.89 24.79 11.13
CA VAL A 30 18.34 24.88 9.74
C VAL A 30 19.73 24.28 9.63
N LEU A 31 19.85 23.19 8.85
CA LEU A 31 21.10 22.46 8.64
C LEU A 31 21.84 22.94 7.37
N PRO A 32 23.00 23.63 7.51
CA PRO A 32 23.70 24.21 6.36
C PRO A 32 24.27 23.14 5.41
N ARG A 33 23.95 23.22 4.11
CA ARG A 33 24.48 22.29 3.10
C ARG A 33 25.92 22.65 2.68
N HIS A 34 26.73 21.65 2.39
CA HIS A 34 28.14 21.78 1.98
C HIS A 34 29.04 22.51 2.98
N VAL A 35 28.59 22.65 4.23
CA VAL A 35 29.36 23.21 5.34
C VAL A 35 29.82 22.06 6.23
N LYS A 36 31.05 22.18 6.75
CA LYS A 36 31.62 21.16 7.63
C LYS A 36 30.89 21.10 8.97
N PHE A 37 30.77 19.91 9.54
CA PHE A 37 30.17 19.74 10.87
C PHE A 37 30.96 20.44 11.99
N SER A 38 32.25 20.77 11.76
CA SER A 38 33.02 21.64 12.66
C SER A 38 32.43 23.05 12.82
N GLU A 39 31.75 23.55 11.79
CA GLU A 39 31.19 24.90 11.76
C GLU A 39 29.75 24.95 12.28
N TYR A 40 29.14 23.79 12.54
CA TYR A 40 27.78 23.71 13.07
C TYR A 40 27.76 24.09 14.56
N CYS A 41 26.67 24.74 15.00
CA CYS A 41 26.43 24.90 16.43
C CYS A 41 26.12 23.54 17.09
N GLN A 42 26.07 23.51 18.42
CA GLN A 42 25.76 22.28 19.15
C GLN A 42 24.34 21.78 18.87
N GLU A 43 23.37 22.69 18.74
CA GLU A 43 21.96 22.38 18.47
C GLU A 43 21.79 21.78 17.07
N GLN A 44 22.43 22.35 16.05
CA GLN A 44 22.45 21.81 14.68
C GLN A 44 23.06 20.40 14.63
N ARG A 45 24.15 20.16 15.36
CA ARG A 45 24.77 18.83 15.45
C ARG A 45 23.85 17.81 16.12
N HIS A 46 23.23 18.20 17.23
CA HIS A 46 22.30 17.35 17.94
C HIS A 46 21.05 17.03 17.10
N PHE A 47 20.53 18.00 16.37
CA PHE A 47 19.41 17.81 15.44
C PHE A 47 19.78 16.90 14.27
N LEU A 48 20.96 17.10 13.64
CA LEU A 48 21.45 16.23 12.58
C LEU A 48 21.61 14.78 13.06
N ASP A 49 22.22 14.57 14.22
CA ASP A 49 22.41 13.23 14.78
C ASP A 49 21.08 12.55 15.10
N ALA A 50 20.09 13.29 15.59
CA ALA A 50 18.74 12.78 15.83
C ALA A 50 18.04 12.39 14.51
N LEU A 51 18.15 13.21 13.47
CA LEU A 51 17.58 12.92 12.16
C LEU A 51 18.20 11.69 11.49
N LEU A 52 19.52 11.54 11.56
CA LEU A 52 20.21 10.37 10.99
C LEU A 52 19.88 9.09 11.75
N LYS A 53 19.70 9.17 13.08
CA LYS A 53 19.21 8.05 13.89
C LYS A 53 17.78 7.66 13.54
N ALA A 54 16.91 8.65 13.35
CA ALA A 54 15.51 8.44 13.00
C ALA A 54 15.27 8.34 11.48
N HIS A 55 16.30 8.20 10.64
CA HIS A 55 16.18 8.29 9.18
C HIS A 55 15.17 7.30 8.60
N SER A 56 15.13 6.08 9.14
CA SER A 56 14.22 5.01 8.70
C SER A 56 12.77 5.33 9.06
N ALA A 57 12.51 5.74 10.30
CA ALA A 57 11.18 6.11 10.78
C ALA A 57 10.63 7.36 10.08
N LEU A 58 11.51 8.31 9.76
CA LEU A 58 11.16 9.55 9.08
C LEU A 58 11.17 9.43 7.55
N SER A 59 11.53 8.27 7.01
CA SER A 59 11.71 8.05 5.56
C SER A 59 12.62 9.11 4.93
N LEU A 60 13.81 9.32 5.51
CA LEU A 60 14.78 10.30 5.03
C LEU A 60 15.91 9.65 4.26
N SER A 61 16.31 10.31 3.17
CA SER A 61 17.51 10.00 2.41
C SER A 61 18.55 11.09 2.62
N CYS A 62 19.74 10.72 3.08
CA CYS A 62 20.83 11.65 3.32
C CYS A 62 22.02 11.33 2.42
N GLN A 63 22.66 12.38 1.88
CA GLN A 63 23.95 12.27 1.22
C GLN A 63 25.00 13.05 2.01
N LEU A 64 25.99 12.32 2.50
CA LEU A 64 27.14 12.87 3.22
C LEU A 64 28.36 12.93 2.31
N ILE A 65 29.20 13.92 2.55
CA ILE A 65 30.46 14.11 1.83
C ILE A 65 31.62 14.15 2.83
N ASP A 66 32.71 13.47 2.51
CA ASP A 66 33.93 13.46 3.33
C ASP A 66 34.84 14.69 3.13
N SER A 67 35.98 14.70 3.80
CA SER A 67 36.97 15.78 3.69
C SER A 67 37.60 15.96 2.30
N LYS A 68 37.49 14.96 1.43
CA LYS A 68 37.98 14.95 0.04
C LYS A 68 36.89 15.26 -0.98
N GLN A 69 35.72 15.70 -0.52
CA GLN A 69 34.54 15.91 -1.35
C GLN A 69 33.97 14.65 -2.02
N GLN A 70 34.23 13.46 -1.45
CA GLN A 70 33.68 12.20 -1.95
C GLN A 70 32.39 11.84 -1.22
N ALA A 71 31.40 11.34 -1.98
CA ALA A 71 30.15 10.87 -1.42
C ALA A 71 30.40 9.65 -0.54
N VAL A 72 29.87 9.68 0.69
CA VAL A 72 29.96 8.58 1.65
C VAL A 72 28.65 7.81 1.63
N SER A 73 28.72 6.54 1.27
CA SER A 73 27.60 5.61 1.41
C SER A 73 27.70 4.89 2.74
N LEU A 74 26.79 5.20 3.66
CA LEU A 74 26.64 4.50 4.93
C LEU A 74 25.48 3.50 4.84
N SER A 75 25.61 2.35 5.49
CA SER A 75 24.46 1.46 5.71
C SER A 75 23.51 2.06 6.76
N SER A 76 22.27 1.58 6.81
CA SER A 76 21.29 2.03 7.83
C SER A 76 21.80 1.84 9.26
N GLU A 77 22.48 0.72 9.55
CA GLU A 77 23.10 0.44 10.85
C GLU A 77 24.20 1.47 11.21
N GLN A 78 24.97 1.90 10.21
CA GLN A 78 26.01 2.92 10.39
C GLN A 78 25.42 4.31 10.59
N LEU A 79 24.27 4.60 9.98
CA LEU A 79 23.53 5.85 10.16
C LEU A 79 22.91 5.94 11.56
N GLU A 80 22.39 4.84 12.09
CA GLU A 80 21.84 4.78 13.46
C GLU A 80 22.92 5.00 14.54
N GLN A 81 24.16 4.62 14.25
CA GLN A 81 25.30 4.82 15.14
C GLN A 81 26.08 6.11 14.82
N PHE A 82 25.61 6.90 13.85
CA PHE A 82 26.31 8.08 13.40
C PHE A 82 26.39 9.15 14.49
N ASN A 83 27.53 9.82 14.55
CA ASN A 83 27.76 10.96 15.41
C ASN A 83 28.57 12.03 14.67
N SER A 84 27.95 13.19 14.47
CA SER A 84 28.55 14.35 13.79
C SER A 84 29.83 14.82 14.48
N THR A 85 29.98 14.61 15.79
CA THR A 85 31.17 15.02 16.55
C THR A 85 32.41 14.18 16.26
N THR A 86 32.27 12.93 15.76
CA THR A 86 33.41 12.10 15.34
C THR A 86 33.81 12.36 13.89
N HIS A 87 32.96 13.03 13.11
CA HIS A 87 33.12 13.29 11.69
C HIS A 87 33.11 14.78 11.36
N LEU A 88 33.80 15.61 12.16
CA LEU A 88 33.76 17.08 12.04
C LEU A 88 34.18 17.61 10.65
N ASP A 89 35.03 16.89 9.94
CA ASP A 89 35.49 17.27 8.59
C ASP A 89 34.50 16.91 7.47
N TRP A 90 33.41 16.22 7.79
CA TRP A 90 32.38 15.84 6.84
C TRP A 90 31.35 16.96 6.69
N SER A 91 30.57 16.89 5.62
CA SER A 91 29.51 17.83 5.32
C SER A 91 28.25 17.13 4.83
N LEU A 92 27.10 17.75 5.09
CA LEU A 92 25.82 17.32 4.55
C LEU A 92 25.64 17.90 3.15
N ARG A 93 25.49 17.04 2.14
CA ARG A 93 25.21 17.46 0.76
C ARG A 93 23.73 17.69 0.55
N SER A 94 22.95 16.67 0.86
CA SER A 94 21.51 16.70 0.71
C SER A 94 20.83 15.90 1.81
N LEU A 95 19.64 16.34 2.18
CA LEU A 95 18.72 15.67 3.07
C LEU A 95 17.33 15.80 2.47
N SER A 96 16.81 14.74 1.89
CA SER A 96 15.51 14.74 1.21
C SER A 96 14.61 13.64 1.73
N PHE A 97 13.33 13.74 1.42
CA PHE A 97 12.35 12.73 1.76
C PHE A 97 12.43 11.54 0.78
N ASP A 98 12.47 10.32 1.29
CA ASP A 98 12.48 9.11 0.46
C ASP A 98 11.06 8.61 0.24
N LEU A 99 10.50 8.98 -0.91
CA LEU A 99 9.17 8.55 -1.35
C LEU A 99 9.01 7.03 -1.40
N THR A 100 10.07 6.30 -1.73
CA THR A 100 10.00 4.83 -1.87
C THR A 100 9.89 4.20 -0.49
N HIS A 101 10.74 4.63 0.45
CA HIS A 101 10.65 4.16 1.84
C HIS A 101 9.33 4.57 2.50
N ALA A 102 8.86 5.80 2.24
CA ALA A 102 7.58 6.28 2.75
C ALA A 102 6.39 5.46 2.20
N ALA A 103 6.38 5.16 0.90
CA ALA A 103 5.34 4.32 0.29
C ALA A 103 5.34 2.90 0.89
N ILE A 104 6.52 2.33 1.17
CA ILE A 104 6.65 1.03 1.83
C ILE A 104 6.13 1.12 3.27
N PHE A 105 6.52 2.13 4.03
CA PHE A 105 6.05 2.35 5.39
C PHE A 105 4.52 2.48 5.45
N ILE A 106 3.95 3.33 4.59
CA ILE A 106 2.50 3.54 4.52
C ILE A 106 1.80 2.23 4.13
N SER A 107 2.33 1.49 3.16
CA SER A 107 1.78 0.20 2.73
C SER A 107 1.79 -0.87 3.84
N LEU A 108 2.75 -0.82 4.76
CA LEU A 108 2.89 -1.79 5.85
C LEU A 108 2.04 -1.39 7.08
N CYS A 109 2.06 -0.11 7.46
CA CYS A 109 1.41 0.37 8.67
C CYS A 109 -0.09 0.65 8.50
N PHE A 110 -0.53 0.98 7.28
CA PHE A 110 -1.92 1.35 6.97
C PHE A 110 -2.59 0.38 5.98
N GLN A 111 -2.13 -0.88 5.96
CA GLN A 111 -2.57 -1.87 4.99
C GLN A 111 -4.11 -2.04 4.95
N ASP A 112 -4.76 -2.07 6.11
CA ASP A 112 -6.21 -2.27 6.21
C ASP A 112 -7.00 -1.05 5.69
N ASP A 113 -6.55 0.16 6.03
CA ASP A 113 -7.17 1.41 5.55
C ASP A 113 -7.02 1.53 4.02
N LEU A 114 -5.83 1.21 3.48
CA LEU A 114 -5.58 1.19 2.03
C LEU A 114 -6.43 0.16 1.30
N LYS A 115 -6.61 -1.04 1.89
CA LYS A 115 -7.48 -2.08 1.33
C LYS A 115 -8.92 -1.62 1.23
N GLN A 116 -9.43 -0.96 2.27
CA GLN A 116 -10.78 -0.41 2.26
C GLN A 116 -10.96 0.61 1.14
N MET A 117 -9.98 1.51 0.95
CA MET A 117 -10.04 2.51 -0.14
C MET A 117 -10.03 1.87 -1.54
N VAL A 118 -9.22 0.83 -1.73
CA VAL A 118 -9.15 0.07 -2.99
C VAL A 118 -10.44 -0.71 -3.24
N GLU A 119 -11.10 -1.20 -2.19
CA GLU A 119 -12.37 -1.91 -2.29
C GLU A 119 -13.57 -0.99 -2.58
N GLU A 120 -13.59 0.23 -2.02
CA GLU A 120 -14.67 1.20 -2.19
C GLU A 120 -14.75 1.76 -3.62
N HIS A 121 -13.60 1.91 -4.29
CA HIS A 121 -13.52 2.34 -5.68
C HIS A 121 -13.74 1.20 -6.71
N ARG A 122 -14.17 0.01 -6.26
CA ARG A 122 -14.38 -1.13 -7.14
C ARG A 122 -15.69 -0.96 -7.94
N PRO A 123 -15.71 -1.30 -9.25
CA PRO A 123 -16.95 -1.38 -9.99
C PRO A 123 -17.92 -2.35 -9.29
N PRO A 124 -19.23 -2.07 -9.33
CA PRO A 124 -20.22 -2.80 -8.55
C PRO A 124 -20.12 -4.31 -8.82
N ARG A 125 -20.08 -5.09 -7.73
CA ARG A 125 -20.07 -6.56 -7.81
C ARG A 125 -21.24 -7.00 -8.71
N LYS A 126 -20.95 -7.82 -9.72
CA LYS A 126 -22.02 -8.47 -10.50
C LYS A 126 -22.92 -9.24 -9.52
N PRO A 127 -24.24 -9.31 -9.71
CA PRO A 127 -25.09 -10.13 -8.84
C PRO A 127 -24.77 -11.62 -9.01
N ILE A 128 -24.71 -12.37 -7.89
CA ILE A 128 -24.49 -13.84 -7.83
C ILE A 128 -25.53 -14.58 -8.68
N LEU A 129 -26.78 -14.16 -8.55
CA LEU A 129 -27.94 -14.76 -9.19
C LEU A 129 -28.47 -13.83 -10.28
N SER A 130 -28.00 -14.05 -11.51
CA SER A 130 -28.74 -13.61 -12.68
C SER A 130 -30.04 -14.42 -12.80
N PHE A 131 -31.12 -13.80 -13.28
CA PHE A 131 -32.38 -14.50 -13.64
C PHE A 131 -32.11 -15.74 -14.51
N LYS A 132 -31.07 -15.68 -15.36
CA LYS A 132 -30.60 -16.81 -16.17
C LYS A 132 -30.16 -18.01 -15.32
N ASN A 133 -29.39 -17.78 -14.26
CA ASN A 133 -28.87 -18.85 -13.41
C ASN A 133 -29.99 -19.46 -12.55
N LEU A 134 -30.95 -18.63 -12.09
CA LEU A 134 -32.12 -19.11 -11.36
C LEU A 134 -33.03 -19.97 -12.24
N ALA A 135 -33.23 -19.59 -13.51
CA ALA A 135 -33.97 -20.39 -14.47
C ALA A 135 -33.30 -21.73 -14.76
N ILE A 136 -31.97 -21.75 -14.94
CA ILE A 136 -31.19 -22.98 -15.15
C ILE A 136 -31.30 -23.92 -13.95
N LEU A 137 -31.23 -23.39 -12.72
CA LEU A 137 -31.41 -24.18 -11.49
C LEU A 137 -32.79 -24.84 -11.44
N LEU A 138 -33.85 -24.06 -11.66
CA LEU A 138 -35.24 -24.53 -11.63
C LEU A 138 -35.48 -25.62 -12.68
N ILE A 139 -35.05 -25.39 -13.92
CA ILE A 139 -35.20 -26.37 -15.02
C ILE A 139 -34.43 -27.65 -14.69
N SER A 140 -33.21 -27.53 -14.18
CA SER A 140 -32.39 -28.68 -13.80
C SER A 140 -33.03 -29.51 -12.67
N CYS A 141 -33.54 -28.85 -11.62
CA CYS A 141 -34.26 -29.52 -10.53
C CYS A 141 -35.54 -30.22 -11.02
N CYS A 142 -36.31 -29.58 -11.90
CA CYS A 142 -37.49 -30.19 -12.50
C CYS A 142 -37.13 -31.44 -13.33
N MET A 143 -36.09 -31.36 -14.17
CA MET A 143 -35.65 -32.49 -15.00
C MET A 143 -35.14 -33.65 -14.15
N LEU A 144 -34.39 -33.37 -13.07
CA LEU A 144 -33.92 -34.40 -12.13
C LEU A 144 -35.08 -35.03 -11.37
N GLY A 145 -36.07 -34.25 -10.93
CA GLY A 145 -37.29 -34.76 -10.29
C GLY A 145 -38.11 -35.65 -11.22
N ILE A 146 -38.26 -35.27 -12.49
CA ILE A 146 -38.93 -36.07 -13.53
C ILE A 146 -38.15 -37.37 -13.79
N SER A 147 -36.83 -37.31 -13.86
CA SER A 147 -35.97 -38.49 -14.04
C SER A 147 -36.14 -39.50 -12.89
N LEU A 148 -36.15 -39.02 -11.64
CA LEU A 148 -36.37 -39.87 -10.46
C LEU A 148 -37.77 -40.48 -10.42
N TYR A 149 -38.80 -39.72 -10.80
CA TYR A 149 -40.17 -40.22 -10.88
C TYR A 149 -40.34 -41.31 -11.95
N LEU A 150 -39.70 -41.13 -13.11
CA LEU A 150 -39.80 -42.05 -14.25
C LEU A 150 -38.85 -43.26 -14.16
N PHE A 151 -37.98 -43.32 -13.15
CA PHE A 151 -36.91 -44.32 -13.03
C PHE A 151 -37.40 -45.79 -13.09
N ASN A 152 -38.63 -46.05 -12.63
CA ASN A 152 -39.26 -47.39 -12.70
C ASN A 152 -40.46 -47.47 -13.67
N GLN A 153 -40.79 -46.39 -14.38
CA GLN A 153 -42.01 -46.30 -15.21
C GLN A 153 -41.72 -46.14 -16.70
N ALA A 154 -40.53 -45.71 -17.08
CA ALA A 154 -40.17 -45.37 -18.45
C ALA A 154 -38.95 -46.20 -18.95
N PRO A 155 -38.71 -46.23 -20.27
CA PRO A 155 -37.52 -46.86 -20.82
C PRO A 155 -36.24 -46.23 -20.25
N GLU A 156 -35.28 -47.07 -19.85
CA GLU A 156 -34.04 -46.63 -19.18
C GLU A 156 -33.27 -45.57 -19.98
N TRP A 157 -33.21 -45.70 -21.31
CA TRP A 157 -32.52 -44.74 -22.18
C TRP A 157 -33.13 -43.33 -22.12
N LEU A 158 -34.44 -43.23 -21.95
CA LEU A 158 -35.15 -41.95 -21.87
C LEU A 158 -34.89 -41.28 -20.51
N VAL A 159 -34.94 -42.07 -19.42
CA VAL A 159 -34.60 -41.62 -18.07
C VAL A 159 -33.16 -41.09 -18.01
N PHE A 160 -32.24 -41.77 -18.68
CA PHE A 160 -30.82 -41.40 -18.73
C PHE A 160 -30.59 -40.08 -19.49
N ILE A 161 -31.30 -39.84 -20.59
CA ILE A 161 -31.22 -38.57 -21.34
C ILE A 161 -31.73 -37.40 -20.48
N ILE A 162 -32.87 -37.56 -19.81
CA ILE A 162 -33.44 -36.52 -18.93
C ILE A 162 -32.49 -36.22 -17.76
N PHE A 163 -31.91 -37.26 -17.17
CA PHE A 163 -30.91 -37.14 -16.11
C PHE A 163 -29.68 -36.36 -16.59
N ALA A 164 -29.12 -36.74 -17.76
CA ALA A 164 -27.94 -36.10 -18.33
C ALA A 164 -28.17 -34.61 -18.62
N VAL A 165 -29.35 -34.24 -19.15
CA VAL A 165 -29.72 -32.84 -19.41
C VAL A 165 -29.86 -32.05 -18.11
N GLY A 166 -30.51 -32.62 -17.09
CA GLY A 166 -30.59 -32.02 -15.76
C GLY A 166 -29.22 -31.79 -15.14
N PHE A 167 -28.34 -32.79 -15.22
CA PHE A 167 -26.98 -32.74 -14.69
C PHE A 167 -26.09 -31.72 -15.42
N LEU A 168 -26.16 -31.64 -16.75
CA LEU A 168 -25.49 -30.61 -17.55
C LEU A 168 -25.89 -29.19 -17.13
N GLY A 169 -27.16 -28.97 -16.80
CA GLY A 169 -27.65 -27.70 -16.25
C GLY A 169 -26.97 -27.33 -14.92
N LEU A 170 -26.74 -28.30 -14.02
CA LEU A 170 -26.00 -28.08 -12.79
C LEU A 170 -24.52 -27.79 -13.05
N CYS A 171 -23.89 -28.48 -14.00
CA CYS A 171 -22.50 -28.21 -14.38
C CYS A 171 -22.31 -26.77 -14.88
N MET A 172 -23.18 -26.28 -15.77
CA MET A 172 -23.12 -24.90 -16.25
C MET A 172 -23.33 -23.87 -15.13
N LEU A 173 -24.20 -24.19 -14.16
CA LEU A 173 -24.43 -23.35 -13.00
C LEU A 173 -23.23 -23.34 -12.06
N TYR A 174 -22.59 -24.49 -11.85
CA TYR A 174 -21.36 -24.61 -11.09
C TYR A 174 -20.23 -23.78 -11.70
N ASP A 175 -20.02 -23.87 -13.02
CA ASP A 175 -19.00 -23.06 -13.71
C ASP A 175 -19.30 -21.56 -13.58
N SER A 176 -20.57 -21.16 -13.70
CA SER A 176 -20.98 -19.76 -13.51
C SER A 176 -20.74 -19.26 -12.08
N ILE A 177 -20.98 -20.11 -11.06
CA ILE A 177 -20.69 -19.79 -9.65
C ILE A 177 -19.19 -19.75 -9.40
N LYS A 178 -18.43 -20.69 -9.97
CA LYS A 178 -16.98 -20.75 -9.86
C LYS A 178 -16.34 -19.48 -10.46
N ASP A 179 -16.76 -19.08 -11.64
CA ASP A 179 -16.32 -17.84 -12.30
C ASP A 179 -16.72 -16.61 -11.50
N TYR A 180 -17.92 -16.60 -10.92
CA TYR A 180 -18.37 -15.54 -10.01
C TYR A 180 -17.49 -15.44 -8.76
N VAL A 181 -17.24 -16.57 -8.08
CA VAL A 181 -16.38 -16.64 -6.89
C VAL A 181 -14.96 -16.23 -7.25
N GLN A 182 -14.46 -16.60 -8.43
CA GLN A 182 -13.13 -16.21 -8.89
C GLN A 182 -13.05 -14.71 -9.25
N TYR A 183 -14.10 -14.13 -9.81
CA TYR A 183 -14.20 -12.69 -10.12
C TYR A 183 -14.32 -11.83 -8.84
N ASN A 184 -15.04 -12.33 -7.83
CA ASN A 184 -15.25 -11.63 -6.57
C ASN A 184 -14.28 -12.02 -5.46
N LYS A 185 -13.42 -13.03 -5.65
CA LYS A 185 -12.25 -13.21 -4.81
C LYS A 185 -11.44 -11.92 -4.90
N VAL A 186 -11.24 -11.28 -3.77
CA VAL A 186 -10.32 -10.17 -3.60
C VAL A 186 -8.94 -10.70 -3.98
N LYS A 187 -8.52 -10.47 -5.23
CA LYS A 187 -7.10 -10.47 -5.54
C LYS A 187 -6.59 -9.18 -4.92
N ASP A 188 -6.09 -9.31 -3.70
CA ASP A 188 -5.18 -8.33 -3.12
C ASP A 188 -4.07 -8.14 -4.16
N ASP A 189 -4.08 -6.99 -4.83
CA ASP A 189 -3.10 -6.66 -5.85
C ASP A 189 -2.08 -5.77 -5.14
N PRO A 190 -0.97 -6.35 -4.64
CA PRO A 190 -0.02 -5.62 -3.81
C PRO A 190 0.56 -4.41 -4.56
N LEU A 191 0.57 -4.47 -5.89
CA LEU A 191 1.03 -3.38 -6.75
C LEU A 191 0.06 -2.19 -6.70
N LYS A 192 -1.26 -2.43 -6.67
CA LYS A 192 -2.26 -1.36 -6.50
C LYS A 192 -2.19 -0.74 -5.12
N THR A 193 -2.00 -1.55 -4.08
CA THR A 193 -1.83 -1.07 -2.71
C THR A 193 -0.59 -0.19 -2.61
N LEU A 194 0.52 -0.58 -3.24
CA LEU A 194 1.74 0.22 -3.28
C LEU A 194 1.57 1.53 -4.07
N ILE A 195 0.85 1.52 -5.19
CA ILE A 195 0.55 2.76 -5.95
C ILE A 195 -0.27 3.74 -5.10
N VAL A 196 -1.29 3.26 -4.40
CA VAL A 196 -2.11 4.09 -3.51
C VAL A 196 -1.28 4.57 -2.32
N ALA A 197 -0.40 3.73 -1.76
CA ALA A 197 0.53 4.16 -0.72
C ALA A 197 1.51 5.24 -1.22
N GLY A 198 1.96 5.14 -2.48
CA GLY A 198 2.77 6.17 -3.14
C GLY A 198 2.04 7.52 -3.24
N TYR A 199 0.76 7.51 -3.57
CA TYR A 199 -0.07 8.71 -3.56
C TYR A 199 -0.11 9.39 -2.18
N PHE A 200 -0.27 8.60 -1.10
CA PHE A 200 -0.22 9.14 0.25
C PHE A 200 1.19 9.56 0.69
N ALA A 201 2.24 8.91 0.17
CA ALA A 201 3.62 9.30 0.42
C ALA A 201 3.96 10.68 -0.17
N GLU A 202 3.41 11.02 -1.35
CA GLU A 202 3.54 12.35 -1.95
C GLU A 202 2.90 13.43 -1.06
N HIS A 203 1.71 13.17 -0.51
CA HIS A 203 1.08 14.09 0.45
C HIS A 203 1.89 14.24 1.75
N LEU A 204 2.57 13.18 2.16
CA LEU A 204 3.45 13.21 3.34
C LEU A 204 4.75 13.95 3.05
N GLU A 205 5.30 13.87 1.84
CA GLU A 205 6.52 14.58 1.42
C GLU A 205 6.38 16.08 1.62
N ASP A 206 5.26 16.68 1.17
CA ASP A 206 5.01 18.11 1.34
C ASP A 206 5.01 18.52 2.82
N TYR A 207 4.36 17.71 3.66
CA TYR A 207 4.31 17.94 5.11
C TYR A 207 5.69 17.79 5.77
N ALA A 208 6.42 16.71 5.45
CA ALA A 208 7.73 16.41 5.99
C ALA A 208 8.77 17.46 5.58
N THR A 209 8.76 17.86 4.30
CA THR A 209 9.69 18.85 3.74
C THR A 209 9.55 20.20 4.44
N GLN A 210 8.32 20.63 4.71
CA GLN A 210 8.05 21.88 5.42
C GLN A 210 8.41 21.79 6.91
N THR A 211 8.08 20.67 7.56
CA THR A 211 8.24 20.51 9.01
C THR A 211 9.70 20.31 9.41
N LEU A 212 10.48 19.60 8.60
CA LEU A 212 11.88 19.26 8.87
C LEU A 212 12.89 20.08 8.04
N ILE A 213 12.44 21.03 7.21
CA ILE A 213 13.29 21.88 6.36
C ILE A 213 14.20 21.01 5.47
N LEU A 214 13.57 20.07 4.75
CA LEU A 214 14.25 19.15 3.86
C LEU A 214 14.54 19.82 2.50
N ASP A 215 15.49 19.25 1.79
CA ASP A 215 15.72 19.59 0.39
C ASP A 215 14.56 19.02 -0.44
N LYS A 216 14.03 19.83 -1.35
CA LYS A 216 13.08 19.33 -2.33
C LYS A 216 13.74 18.23 -3.15
N ASN A 217 13.05 17.11 -3.34
CA ASN A 217 13.44 16.16 -4.37
C ASN A 217 13.38 16.88 -5.72
N SER A 218 14.54 17.18 -6.28
CA SER A 218 14.66 17.82 -7.59
C SER A 218 14.32 16.79 -8.69
N ASN A 219 13.03 16.56 -8.87
CA ASN A 219 12.44 16.01 -10.09
C ASN A 219 11.64 17.12 -10.79
N GLU A 220 12.34 18.18 -11.19
CA GLU A 220 11.93 19.06 -12.30
C GLU A 220 12.93 18.89 -13.45
#